data_AF-A0A6M3L3U7-F1
#
_entry.id   AF-A0A6M3L3U7-F1
#
_cell.length_a   1.000
_cell.length_b   1.000
_cell.length_c   1.000
_cell.angle_alpha   90.00
_cell.angle_beta   90.00
_cell.angle_gamma   90.00
#
_symmetry.space_group_name_H-M   'P 1'
#
loop_
_entity.id
_entity.type
_entity.pdbx_description
1 polymer ?
#
loop_
_entity_poly.entity_id
_entity_poly.type
_entity_poly.pdbx_seq_one_letter_code
_entity_poly.pdbx_strand_id
1 'polypeptide(L)'
;MIKLEGFTEEETIAYAWQYGMLGDFHTSLMQTIAKADTFNIIRLARSFPAEVKAYTLYTTKEGWWTDVVKRMKERGIIKEMK
;
A
#
# COMPACT_ATOMS: atom_id res chain seq x y z
N MET A 1 8.05 0.45 9.72
CA MET A 1 6.78 0.61 8.98
C MET A 1 5.69 0.97 9.97
N ILE A 2 4.95 2.05 9.71
CA ILE A 2 3.83 2.47 10.57
C ILE A 2 2.77 1.37 10.51
N LYS A 3 2.22 0.96 11.66
CA LYS A 3 1.07 0.06 11.73
C LYS A 3 -0.13 0.90 12.17
N LEU A 4 -1.19 0.94 11.37
CA LEU A 4 -2.42 1.64 11.72
C LEU A 4 -3.36 0.64 12.40
N GLU A 5 -3.71 0.88 13.66
CA GLU A 5 -4.57 -0.05 14.42
C GLU A 5 -5.94 -0.23 13.74
N GLY A 6 -6.29 -1.50 13.50
CA GLY A 6 -7.52 -1.90 12.82
C GLY A 6 -7.50 -1.79 11.29
N PHE A 7 -6.31 -1.62 10.70
CA PHE A 7 -6.06 -1.83 9.27
C PHE A 7 -5.10 -2.99 9.08
N THR A 8 -5.19 -3.65 7.94
CA THR A 8 -4.21 -4.67 7.58
C THR A 8 -2.88 -4.02 7.20
N GLU A 9 -1.84 -4.83 7.16
CA GLU A 9 -0.50 -4.37 6.78
C GLU A 9 -0.49 -3.82 5.34
N GLU A 10 -1.20 -4.49 4.43
CA GLU A 10 -1.26 -4.09 3.02
C GLU A 10 -2.05 -2.79 2.82
N GLU A 11 -3.11 -2.59 3.59
CA GLU A 11 -3.86 -1.33 3.62
C GLU A 11 -2.98 -0.17 4.09
N THR A 12 -2.18 -0.41 5.13
CA THR A 12 -1.28 0.59 5.67
C THR A 12 -0.13 0.91 4.71
N ILE A 13 0.44 -0.11 4.05
CA ILE A 13 1.48 0.07 3.03
C ILE A 13 0.93 0.84 1.83
N ALA A 14 -0.22 0.42 1.29
CA ALA A 14 -0.84 1.09 0.15
C ALA A 14 -1.11 2.56 0.49
N TYR A 15 -1.63 2.84 1.69
CA TYR A 15 -1.85 4.20 2.15
C TYR A 15 -0.55 5.00 2.25
N ALA A 16 0.44 4.49 2.97
CA ALA A 16 1.72 5.17 3.13
C ALA A 16 2.41 5.41 1.78
N TRP A 17 2.26 4.49 0.82
CA TRP A 17 2.79 4.65 -0.53
C TRP A 17 2.09 5.77 -1.30
N GLN A 18 0.76 5.78 -1.32
CA GLN A 18 -0.04 6.76 -2.05
C GLN A 18 0.11 8.19 -1.50
N TYR A 19 0.37 8.33 -0.21
CA TYR A 19 0.54 9.63 0.46
C TYR A 19 2.02 10.00 0.70
N GLY A 20 2.99 9.26 0.14
CA GLY A 20 4.42 9.59 0.25
C GLY A 20 4.98 9.52 1.67
N MET A 21 4.41 8.67 2.52
CA MET A 21 4.80 8.50 3.93
C MET A 21 5.76 7.32 4.16
N LEU A 22 6.16 6.60 3.10
CA LEU A 22 7.16 5.55 3.19
C LEU A 22 8.58 6.16 3.30
N GLY A 23 9.46 5.49 4.04
CA GLY A 23 10.89 5.83 4.05
C GLY A 23 11.59 5.39 2.76
N ASP A 24 12.80 5.89 2.54
CA ASP A 24 13.57 5.76 1.29
C ASP A 24 13.57 4.35 0.68
N PHE A 25 13.92 3.33 1.49
CA PHE A 25 13.95 1.94 1.02
C PHE A 25 12.59 1.45 0.54
N HIS A 26 11.53 1.63 1.34
CA HIS A 26 10.19 1.14 0.99
C HIS A 26 9.58 1.93 -0.17
N THR A 27 9.90 3.22 -0.28
CA THR A 27 9.53 4.02 -1.44
C THR A 27 10.16 3.46 -2.72
N SER A 28 11.46 3.19 -2.73
CA SER A 28 12.15 2.57 -3.88
C SER A 28 11.64 1.15 -4.17
N LEU A 29 11.35 0.36 -3.13
CA LEU A 29 10.77 -0.97 -3.27
C LEU A 29 9.40 -0.93 -3.95
N MET A 30 8.48 -0.07 -3.47
CA MET A 30 7.14 0.07 -4.07
C MET A 30 7.21 0.60 -5.51
N GLN A 31 8.12 1.53 -5.80
CA GLN A 31 8.38 1.99 -7.17
C GLN A 31 8.91 0.86 -8.07
N THR A 32 9.74 -0.03 -7.52
CA THR A 32 10.26 -1.20 -8.23
C THR A 32 9.14 -2.20 -8.51
N ILE A 33 8.30 -2.50 -7.52
CA ILE A 33 7.13 -3.39 -7.66
C ILE A 33 6.17 -2.85 -8.72
N ALA A 34 5.89 -1.54 -8.71
CA ALA A 34 4.99 -0.91 -9.67
C ALA A 34 5.47 -0.98 -11.13
N LYS A 35 6.77 -1.19 -11.36
CA LYS A 35 7.38 -1.31 -12.70
C LYS A 35 7.75 -2.75 -13.07
N ALA A 36 7.69 -3.68 -12.12
CA ALA A 36 8.14 -5.04 -12.33
C ALA A 36 7.17 -5.81 -13.24
N ASP A 37 7.73 -6.67 -14.11
CA ASP A 37 6.95 -7.65 -14.84
C ASP A 37 6.41 -8.76 -13.92
N THR A 38 5.52 -9.59 -14.44
CA THR A 38 4.87 -10.67 -13.70
C THR A 38 5.87 -11.62 -13.02
N PHE A 39 6.96 -12.01 -13.68
CA PHE A 39 7.92 -12.94 -13.11
C PHE A 39 8.71 -12.31 -11.97
N ASN A 40 9.10 -11.05 -12.13
CA ASN A 40 9.81 -10.29 -11.11
C ASN A 40 8.90 -9.95 -9.92
N ILE A 41 7.62 -9.65 -10.13
CA ILE A 41 6.64 -9.50 -9.06
C ILE A 41 6.52 -10.80 -8.24
N ILE A 42 6.44 -11.97 -8.89
CA ILE A 42 6.38 -13.26 -8.18
C ILE A 42 7.63 -13.49 -7.30
N ARG A 43 8.82 -13.09 -7.79
CA ARG A 43 10.06 -13.19 -7.00
C ARG A 43 10.06 -12.21 -5.83
N LEU A 44 9.66 -10.97 -6.06
CA LEU A 44 9.54 -9.95 -5.02
C LEU A 44 8.54 -10.37 -3.94
N ALA A 45 7.43 -11.01 -4.32
CA ALA A 45 6.40 -11.49 -3.38
C ALA A 45 6.95 -12.50 -2.35
N ARG A 46 8.04 -13.21 -2.67
CA ARG A 46 8.68 -14.15 -1.73
C ARG A 46 9.38 -13.44 -0.58
N SER A 47 9.94 -12.26 -0.84
CA SER A 47 10.71 -11.49 0.16
C SER A 47 9.90 -10.34 0.75
N PHE A 48 8.96 -9.79 -0.03
CA PHE A 48 8.14 -8.63 0.29
C PHE A 48 6.65 -8.92 -0.01
N PRO A 49 6.06 -9.94 0.64
CA PRO A 49 4.70 -10.37 0.34
C PRO A 49 3.65 -9.29 0.61
N ALA A 50 3.82 -8.49 1.66
CA ALA A 50 2.87 -7.45 2.05
C ALA A 50 2.86 -6.28 1.06
N GLU A 51 4.03 -5.81 0.63
CA GLU A 51 4.18 -4.75 -0.37
C GLU A 51 3.62 -5.16 -1.73
N VAL A 52 3.91 -6.39 -2.18
CA VAL A 52 3.36 -6.90 -3.43
C VAL A 52 1.85 -7.06 -3.35
N LYS A 53 1.33 -7.57 -2.23
CA LYS A 53 -0.12 -7.71 -2.03
C LYS A 53 -0.81 -6.35 -1.95
N ALA A 54 -0.20 -5.35 -1.30
CA ALA A 54 -0.69 -3.97 -1.26
C ALA A 54 -0.81 -3.40 -2.68
N TYR A 55 0.24 -3.52 -3.48
CA TYR A 55 0.21 -3.09 -4.88
C TYR A 55 -0.84 -3.85 -5.70
N THR A 56 -0.92 -5.18 -5.53
CA THR A 56 -1.88 -6.02 -6.27
C THR A 56 -3.32 -5.63 -5.95
N LEU A 57 -3.66 -5.48 -4.66
CA LEU A 57 -5.01 -5.07 -4.24
C LEU A 57 -5.35 -3.66 -4.74
N TYR A 58 -4.43 -2.73 -4.62
CA TYR A 58 -4.60 -1.35 -5.09
C TYR A 58 -4.88 -1.29 -6.60
N THR A 59 -4.20 -2.12 -7.39
CA THR A 59 -4.28 -2.07 -8.87
C THR A 59 -5.36 -2.96 -9.47
N THR A 60 -5.69 -4.09 -8.85
CA THR A 60 -6.56 -5.11 -9.46
C THR A 60 -7.93 -5.26 -8.80
N LYS A 61 -8.08 -4.86 -7.53
CA LYS A 61 -9.35 -5.03 -6.81
C LYS A 61 -10.16 -3.73 -6.87
N GLU A 62 -11.12 -3.68 -7.79
CA GLU A 62 -12.04 -2.56 -7.94
C GLU A 62 -12.71 -2.20 -6.60
N GLY A 63 -12.79 -0.90 -6.32
CA GLY A 63 -13.42 -0.37 -5.10
C GLY A 63 -12.63 -0.57 -3.80
N TRP A 64 -11.58 -1.40 -3.80
CA TRP A 64 -10.80 -1.68 -2.59
C TRP A 64 -10.14 -0.42 -2.03
N TRP A 65 -9.47 0.37 -2.87
CA TRP A 65 -8.82 1.59 -2.42
C TRP A 65 -9.81 2.62 -1.85
N THR A 66 -10.97 2.76 -2.49
CA THR A 66 -12.05 3.63 -2.02
C THR A 66 -12.56 3.22 -0.64
N ASP A 67 -12.73 1.92 -0.39
CA ASP A 67 -13.13 1.39 0.92
C ASP A 67 -12.06 1.67 1.99
N VAL A 68 -10.79 1.43 1.69
CA VAL A 68 -9.67 1.69 2.62
C VAL A 68 -9.64 3.16 3.01
N VAL A 69 -9.68 4.08 2.03
CA VAL A 69 -9.68 5.52 2.29
C VAL A 69 -10.92 5.93 3.09
N LYS A 70 -12.10 5.39 2.78
CA LYS A 70 -13.32 5.66 3.54
C LYS A 70 -13.18 5.27 5.00
N ARG A 71 -12.73 4.05 5.29
CA ARG A 71 -12.50 3.58 6.66
C ARG A 71 -11.44 4.40 7.39
N MET A 72 -10.37 4.81 6.71
CA MET A 72 -9.33 5.67 7.29
C MET A 72 -9.84 7.08 7.63
N LYS A 73 -10.74 7.63 6.81
CA LYS A 73 -11.45 8.89 7.11
C LYS A 73 -12.38 8.75 8.32
N GLU A 74 -13.17 7.69 8.36
CA GLU A 74 -14.10 7.41 9.48
C GLU A 74 -13.37 7.28 10.82
N ARG A 75 -12.14 6.76 10.81
CA ARG A 75 -11.29 6.67 12.01
C ARG A 75 -10.48 7.93 12.33
N GLY A 76 -10.64 9.00 11.54
CA GLY A 76 -9.93 10.27 11.76
C GLY A 76 -8.42 10.22 11.50
N ILE A 77 -7.93 9.18 10.83
CA ILE A 77 -6.51 9.04 10.45
C ILE A 77 -6.18 10.04 9.33
N ILE A 78 -7.15 10.30 8.45
CA ILE A 78 -7.07 11.32 7.42
C ILE A 78 -7.69 12.61 7.97
N LYS A 79 -6.87 13.64 8.20
CA LYS A 79 -7.36 15.03 8.19
C LYS A 79 -7.36 15.49 6.75
N GLU A 80 -8.45 16.09 6.29
CA GLU A 80 -8.47 16.74 4.97
C GLU A 80 -7.26 17.65 4.84
N MET A 81 -6.34 17.32 3.92
CA MET A 81 -5.43 18.32 3.39
C MET A 81 -6.29 19.19 2.47
N LYS A 82 -6.70 20.36 2.98
CA LYS A 82 -7.22 21.46 2.17
C LYS A 82 -6.13 21.98 1.25
#